data_AF-A0A268TAH7-F1
#
_entry.id   AF-A0A268TAH7-F1
#
_cell.length_a   1.000
_cell.length_b   1.000
_cell.length_c   1.000
_cell.angle_alpha   90.00
_cell.angle_beta   90.00
_cell.angle_gamma   90.00
#
_symmetry.space_group_name_H-M   'P 1'
#
loop_
_entity.id
_entity.type
_entity.pdbx_description
1 polymer ?
#
loop_
_entity_poly.entity_id
_entity_poly.type
_entity_poly.pdbx_seq_one_letter_code
_entity_poly.pdbx_strand_id
1 'polypeptide(L)' 'MAAVTAENRDGWIFVYDENGQEIWNKYIDKIASVTCSSGYVVVTDQNNCVITYDERGNRISSRQR' A
#
# COMPACT_ATOMS: atom_id res chain seq x y z
N MET A 1 -9.54 -14.29 4.04
CA MET A 1 -9.01 -13.57 2.86
C MET A 1 -9.56 -12.17 2.97
N ALA A 2 -8.91 -11.30 3.76
CA ALA A 2 -9.41 -9.96 3.96
C ALA A 2 -9.34 -9.24 2.61
N ALA A 3 -10.47 -8.73 2.12
CA ALA A 3 -10.47 -7.78 1.03
C ALA A 3 -9.82 -6.50 1.53
N VAL A 4 -8.49 -6.45 1.49
CA VAL A 4 -7.73 -5.24 1.78
C VAL A 4 -8.03 -4.26 0.66
N THR A 5 -8.58 -3.10 1.00
CA THR A 5 -8.68 -1.98 0.06
C THR A 5 -7.57 -1.01 0.38
N ALA A 6 -6.85 -0.56 -0.65
CA ALA A 6 -5.81 0.44 -0.51
C ALA A 6 -6.21 1.69 -1.31
N GLU A 7 -6.26 2.83 -0.65
CA GLU A 7 -6.61 4.11 -1.29
C GLU A 7 -5.43 5.09 -1.23
N ASN A 8 -5.29 5.92 -2.27
CA ASN A 8 -4.38 7.06 -2.30
C ASN A 8 -5.15 8.34 -1.98
N ARG A 9 -4.74 9.07 -0.95
CA ARG A 9 -5.18 10.44 -0.67
C ARG A 9 -3.99 11.33 -0.37
N ASP A 10 -3.63 12.21 -1.30
CA ASP A 10 -2.56 13.21 -1.11
C ASP A 10 -1.23 12.61 -0.61
N GLY A 11 -0.83 11.46 -1.17
CA GLY A 11 0.39 10.75 -0.76
C GLY A 11 0.21 9.84 0.45
N TRP A 12 -0.99 9.67 0.97
CA TRP A 12 -1.27 8.66 1.99
C TRP A 12 -1.84 7.40 1.38
N ILE A 13 -1.46 6.27 1.98
CA ILE A 13 -2.08 4.97 1.76
C ILE A 13 -2.80 4.59 3.03
N PHE A 14 -4.08 4.25 2.89
CA PHE A 14 -4.87 3.66 3.96
C PHE A 14 -5.22 2.23 3.59
N VAL A 15 -5.10 1.32 4.55
CA VAL A 15 -5.48 -0.08 4.39
C VAL A 15 -6.51 -0.46 5.43
N TYR A 16 -7.62 -1.02 4.97
CA TYR A 16 -8.76 -1.42 5.79
C TYR A 16 -8.98 -2.93 5.72
N ASP A 17 -9.59 -3.48 6.76
CA ASP A 17 -10.12 -4.84 6.76
C ASP A 17 -11.47 -4.91 6.00
N GLU A 18 -12.04 -6.11 5.92
CA GLU A 18 -13.32 -6.36 5.25
C GLU A 18 -14.54 -5.69 5.92
N ASN A 19 -14.40 -5.25 7.18
CA ASN A 19 -15.41 -4.52 7.94
C ASN A 19 -15.24 -3.00 7.82
N GLY A 20 -14.21 -2.54 7.08
CA GLY A 20 -13.85 -1.12 6.97
C GLY A 20 -13.05 -0.57 8.15
N GLN A 21 -12.52 -1.44 9.03
CA GLN A 21 -11.64 -1.02 10.12
C GLN A 21 -10.22 -0.79 9.61
N GLU A 22 -9.61 0.34 9.94
CA GLU A 22 -8.23 0.65 9.54
C GLU A 22 -7.25 -0.34 10.18
N ILE A 23 -6.38 -0.92 9.36
CA ILE A 23 -5.27 -1.77 9.79
C ILE A 23 -4.01 -0.92 9.95
N TRP A 24 -3.69 -0.10 8.94
CA TRP A 24 -2.55 0.82 8.96
C TRP A 24 -2.66 1.90 7.89
N ASN A 25 -1.87 2.96 8.06
CA ASN A 25 -1.64 3.99 7.05
C ASN A 25 -0.14 4.30 6.88
N LYS A 26 0.25 4.80 5.70
CA LYS A 26 1.63 5.24 5.39
C LYS A 26 1.64 6.43 4.45
N TYR A 27 2.56 7.36 4.70
CA TYR A 27 2.84 8.47 3.79
C TYR A 27 3.95 8.11 2.80
N ILE A 28 3.69 8.36 1.52
CA ILE A 28 4.59 8.24 0.39
C ILE A 28 4.31 9.43 -0.53
N ASP A 29 5.30 10.31 -0.67
CA ASP A 29 5.17 11.62 -1.34
C ASP A 29 4.45 11.54 -2.71
N LYS A 30 5.01 10.78 -3.66
CA LYS A 30 4.54 10.76 -5.05
C LYS A 30 3.99 9.40 -5.47
N ILE A 31 2.93 8.92 -4.83
CA ILE A 31 2.29 7.67 -5.25
C ILE A 31 1.75 7.82 -6.68
N ALA A 32 2.18 6.94 -7.56
CA ALA A 32 1.64 6.77 -8.91
C ALA A 32 0.50 5.74 -8.94
N SER A 33 0.62 4.65 -8.17
CA SER A 33 -0.39 3.60 -8.10
C SER A 33 -0.27 2.80 -6.82
N VAL A 34 -1.40 2.24 -6.37
CA VAL A 34 -1.47 1.27 -5.27
C VAL A 34 -2.32 0.10 -5.74
N THR A 35 -1.84 -1.11 -5.52
CA THR A 35 -2.61 -2.33 -5.75
C THR A 35 -2.46 -3.26 -4.55
N CYS A 36 -3.48 -4.07 -4.30
CA CYS A 36 -3.51 -5.01 -3.20
C CYS A 36 -4.05 -6.35 -3.70
N SER A 37 -3.34 -7.43 -3.39
CA SER A 37 -3.72 -8.79 -3.77
C SER A 37 -3.06 -9.80 -2.85
N SER A 38 -3.81 -10.83 -2.45
CA SER A 38 -3.29 -12.00 -1.73
C SER A 38 -2.45 -11.68 -0.49
N GLY A 39 -2.85 -10.66 0.29
CA GLY A 39 -2.15 -10.25 1.52
C GLY A 39 -0.94 -9.34 1.30
N TYR A 40 -0.74 -8.83 0.09
CA TYR A 40 0.30 -7.86 -0.22
C TYR A 40 -0.29 -6.54 -0.68
N VAL A 41 0.40 -5.45 -0.33
CA VAL A 41 0.15 -4.11 -0.86
C VAL A 41 1.39 -3.67 -1.62
N VAL A 42 1.22 -3.37 -2.91
CA VAL A 42 2.28 -2.89 -3.78
C VAL A 42 2.01 -1.45 -4.14
N VAL A 43 3.00 -0.61 -3.94
CA VAL A 43 2.97 0.81 -4.24
C VAL A 43 4.01 1.10 -5.30
N THR A 44 3.63 1.86 -6.30
CA THR A 44 4.59 2.49 -7.22
C THR A 44 4.58 3.99 -7.01
N ASP A 45 5.75 4.61 -6.90
CA ASP A 45 5.86 6.07 -6.90
C ASP A 45 6.22 6.62 -8.31
N GLN A 46 6.17 7.94 -8.47
CA GLN A 46 6.50 8.63 -9.73
C GLN A 46 8.01 8.61 -10.04
N ASN A 47 8.86 8.11 -9.13
CA ASN A 47 10.29 7.94 -9.32
C ASN A 47 10.66 6.48 -9.69
N ASN A 48 9.67 5.71 -10.18
CA ASN A 48 9.80 4.28 -10.48
C ASN A 48 10.22 3.40 -9.28
N CYS A 49 9.97 3.83 -8.05
CA CYS A 49 10.14 2.97 -6.90
C CYS A 49 8.93 2.03 -6.77
N VAL A 50 9.21 0.74 -6.62
CA VAL A 50 8.22 -0.28 -6.26
C VAL A 50 8.47 -0.66 -4.80
N ILE A 51 7.47 -0.48 -3.95
CA ILE A 51 7.51 -0.84 -2.54
C ILE A 51 6.45 -1.90 -2.27
N THR A 52 6.82 -2.98 -1.59
CA THR A 52 5.91 -4.06 -1.23
C THR A 52 5.78 -4.13 0.29
N TYR A 53 4.53 -4.18 0.76
CA TYR A 53 4.17 -4.39 2.15
C TYR A 53 3.40 -5.69 2.31
N ASP A 54 3.50 -6.30 3.50
CA ASP A 54 2.57 -7.34 3.93
C ASP A 54 1.23 -6.74 4.39
N GLU A 55 0.27 -7.60 4.73
CA GLU A 55 -1.05 -7.23 5.24
C GLU A 55 -1.02 -6.40 6.52
N ARG A 56 0.06 -6.51 7.31
CA ARG A 56 0.26 -5.77 8.57
C ARG A 56 1.00 -4.44 8.36
N GLY A 57 1.39 -4.13 7.12
CA GLY A 57 2.10 -2.90 6.79
C GLY A 57 3.60 -2.96 7.04
N ASN A 58 4.19 -4.15 7.22
CA ASN A 58 5.63 -4.30 7.25
C ASN A 58 6.17 -4.24 5.83
N ARG A 59 7.22 -3.44 5.61
CA ARG A 59 7.87 -3.36 4.30
C ARG A 59 8.66 -4.64 4.05
N ILE A 60 8.28 -5.40 3.02
CA ILE A 60 8.97 -6.59 2.55
C ILE A 60 10.12 -6.22 1.63
N SER A 61 9.89 -5.28 0.71
CA SER A 61 10.92 -4.86 -0.24
C SER A 61 10.72 -3.42 -0.73
N SER A 62 11.79 -2.80 -1.21
CA SER A 62 11.70 -1.64 -2.10
C SER A 62 12.77 -1.74 -3.17
N ARG A 63 12.44 -1.36 -4.41
CA ARG A 63 13.39 -1.31 -5.51
C ARG A 63 13.05 -0.13 -6.40
N GLN A 64 14.05 0.67 -6.73
CA GLN A 64 13.93 1.65 -7.80
C GLN A 64 14.19 0.92 -9.13
N ARG A 65 13.30 1.11 -10.10
CA ARG A 65 13.41 0.56 -11.45
C ARG A 65 14.03 1.55 -12.42
#